data_AF-A0A2D6PT29-F1
#
_entry.id   AF-A0A2D6PT29-F1
#
_cell.length_a   1.000
_cell.length_b   1.000
_cell.length_c   1.000
_cell.angle_alpha   90.00
_cell.angle_beta   90.00
_cell.angle_gamma   90.00
#
_symmetry.space_group_name_H-M   'P 1'
#
loop_
_entity.id
_entity.type
_entity.pdbx_description
1 polymer ?
#
loop_
_entity_poly.entity_id
_entity_poly.type
_entity_poly.pdbx_seq_one_letter_code
_entity_poly.pdbx_strand_id
1 'polypeptide(L)'
;MTKNRAATKRGARKTTKKKASGSRADTVAWAARLMKKKPDISMTELKKLGSKDGHKVYPLILGLARKELGWGRPKKKAARKKTPATAPARRGPGRPRKSTDPAVAITAILTHVKELERERDMLRKAISKIAGIVEGV
;
A
#
# COMPACT_ATOMS: atom_id res chain seq x y z
N MET A 1 55.83 26.35 -1.24
CA MET A 1 54.97 25.18 -1.53
C MET A 1 54.95 24.26 -0.32
N THR A 2 53.92 24.34 0.54
CA THR A 2 53.80 23.50 1.75
C THR A 2 52.49 22.70 1.68
N LYS A 3 52.59 21.37 1.61
CA LYS A 3 51.43 20.45 1.62
C LYS A 3 51.47 19.62 2.90
N ASN A 4 50.78 20.08 3.95
CA ASN A 4 50.49 19.29 5.13
C ASN A 4 49.19 18.50 4.91
N ARG A 5 49.30 17.20 4.60
CA ARG A 5 48.14 16.28 4.60
C ARG A 5 48.01 15.63 5.98
N ALA A 6 47.06 16.13 6.77
CA ALA A 6 46.67 15.53 8.03
C ALA A 6 46.06 14.14 7.82
N ALA A 7 46.69 13.12 8.39
CA ALA A 7 46.21 11.74 8.38
C ALA A 7 44.98 11.59 9.30
N THR A 8 43.81 11.38 8.72
CA THR A 8 42.58 11.06 9.46
C THR A 8 42.66 9.62 10.00
N LYS A 9 43.00 9.46 11.28
CA LYS A 9 42.89 8.18 12.00
C LYS A 9 41.41 7.76 12.04
N ARG A 10 41.04 6.76 11.22
CA ARG A 10 39.72 6.12 11.25
C ARG A 10 39.60 5.34 12.56
N GLY A 11 38.87 5.89 13.53
CA GLY A 11 38.64 5.27 14.83
C GLY A 11 38.00 3.89 14.68
N ALA A 12 38.60 2.90 15.34
CA ALA A 12 38.11 1.53 15.41
C ALA A 12 36.69 1.50 16.01
N ARG A 13 35.73 1.00 15.23
CA ARG A 13 34.34 0.85 15.64
C ARG A 13 34.23 -0.30 16.65
N LYS A 14 34.25 0.01 17.95
CA LYS A 14 33.93 -0.94 19.03
C LYS A 14 32.59 -1.62 18.74
N THR A 15 32.63 -2.90 18.37
CA THR A 15 31.47 -3.78 18.24
C THR A 15 31.05 -4.23 19.64
N THR A 16 30.28 -3.41 20.34
CA THR A 16 29.62 -3.84 21.57
C THR A 16 28.58 -4.92 21.21
N LYS A 17 28.78 -6.12 21.78
CA LYS A 17 27.91 -7.30 21.70
C LYS A 17 26.48 -6.85 22.07
N LYS A 18 25.60 -6.69 21.09
CA LYS A 18 24.23 -6.21 21.32
C LYS A 18 23.47 -7.26 22.12
N LYS A 19 22.98 -6.90 23.31
CA LYS A 19 21.96 -7.68 24.02
C LYS A 19 20.79 -7.92 23.06
N ALA A 20 20.25 -9.14 23.08
CA ALA A 20 19.12 -9.53 22.26
C ALA A 20 18.00 -8.50 22.46
N SER A 21 17.51 -7.92 21.37
CA SER A 21 16.42 -6.95 21.47
C SER A 21 15.19 -7.66 21.99
N GLY A 22 14.67 -7.22 23.14
CA GLY A 22 13.42 -7.72 23.70
C GLY A 22 12.28 -7.66 22.68
N SER A 23 11.21 -8.43 22.93
CA SER A 23 10.09 -8.50 22.00
C SER A 23 9.55 -7.10 21.70
N ARG A 24 8.98 -6.94 20.51
CA ARG A 24 8.37 -5.68 20.08
C ARG A 24 7.30 -5.23 21.07
N ALA A 25 6.51 -6.18 21.59
CA ALA A 25 5.45 -5.91 22.56
C ALA A 25 6.01 -5.34 23.87
N ASP A 26 7.07 -5.95 24.39
CA ASP A 26 7.74 -5.51 25.62
C ASP A 26 8.31 -4.11 25.47
N THR A 27 8.89 -3.81 24.31
CA THR A 27 9.43 -2.49 23.97
C THR A 27 8.33 -1.42 23.91
N VAL A 28 7.13 -1.78 23.43
CA VAL A 28 5.96 -0.89 23.42
C VAL A 28 5.45 -0.65 24.84
N ALA A 29 5.32 -1.70 25.65
CA ALA A 29 4.85 -1.58 27.04
C ALA A 29 5.83 -0.76 27.91
N TRP A 30 7.14 -0.98 27.74
CA TRP A 30 8.19 -0.19 28.38
C TRP A 30 8.10 1.29 27.95
N ALA A 31 7.97 1.56 26.64
CA ALA A 31 7.85 2.92 26.14
C ALA A 31 6.58 3.61 26.66
N ALA A 32 5.44 2.93 26.70
CA ALA A 32 4.19 3.47 27.23
C ALA A 32 4.30 3.84 28.72
N ARG A 33 4.91 2.97 29.54
CA ARG A 33 5.18 3.26 30.96
C ARG A 33 6.06 4.50 31.14
N LEU A 34 7.08 4.64 30.30
CA LEU A 34 8.04 5.74 30.39
C LEU A 34 7.43 7.06 29.92
N MET A 35 6.65 7.04 28.85
CA MET A 35 5.87 8.17 28.36
C MET A 35 4.79 8.61 29.36
N LYS A 36 4.16 7.68 30.08
CA LYS A 36 3.21 8.02 31.16
C LYS A 36 3.88 8.80 32.30
N LYS A 37 5.15 8.49 32.62
CA LYS A 37 5.93 9.21 33.64
C LYS A 37 6.48 10.54 33.15
N LYS A 38 6.85 10.63 31.87
CA LYS A 38 7.41 11.82 31.23
C LYS A 38 6.69 12.06 29.89
N PRO A 39 5.60 12.84 29.85
CA PRO A 39 4.81 13.04 28.64
C PRO A 39 5.59 13.73 27.52
N ASP A 40 6.54 14.60 27.87
CA ASP A 40 7.33 15.39 26.92
C ASP A 40 8.65 14.73 26.50
N ILE A 41 8.83 13.43 26.78
CA ILE A 41 10.09 12.77 26.44
C ILE A 41 10.31 12.74 24.93
N SER A 42 11.49 13.22 24.52
CA SER A 42 11.87 13.25 23.11
C SER A 42 12.21 11.85 22.59
N MET A 43 12.03 11.64 21.29
CA MET A 43 12.39 10.37 20.64
C MET A 43 13.87 10.00 20.84
N THR A 44 14.74 11.00 20.84
CA THR A 44 16.19 10.83 20.99
C THR A 44 16.54 10.33 22.39
N GLU A 45 15.87 10.83 23.42
CA GLU A 45 16.02 10.36 24.79
C GLU A 45 15.44 8.95 24.97
N LEU A 46 14.26 8.69 24.41
CA LEU A 46 13.65 7.35 24.45
C LEU A 46 14.55 6.32 23.78
N LYS A 47 15.20 6.68 22.66
CA LYS A 47 16.17 5.82 21.97
C LYS A 47 17.45 5.60 22.79
N LYS A 48 17.95 6.62 23.51
CA LYS A 48 19.11 6.49 24.40
C LYS A 48 18.81 5.56 25.57
N LEU A 49 17.66 5.74 26.23
CA LEU A 49 17.21 4.89 27.34
C LEU A 49 16.95 3.46 26.88
N GLY A 50 16.25 3.31 25.76
CA GLY A 50 15.97 2.00 25.18
C GLY A 50 17.25 1.26 24.79
N SER A 51 18.25 1.97 24.24
CA SER A 51 19.54 1.34 23.89
C SER A 51 20.32 0.85 25.13
N LYS A 52 20.15 1.49 26.30
CA LYS A 52 20.71 1.02 27.57
C LYS A 52 19.97 -0.23 28.06
N ASP A 53 18.64 -0.23 27.94
CA ASP A 53 17.76 -1.30 28.41
C ASP A 53 17.65 -2.48 27.41
N GLY A 54 18.28 -2.38 26.24
CA GLY A 54 18.22 -3.40 25.18
C GLY A 54 17.00 -3.31 24.26
N HIS A 55 16.19 -2.27 24.38
CA HIS A 55 15.02 -1.99 23.56
C HIS A 55 15.36 -1.16 22.31
N LYS A 56 14.96 -1.66 21.13
CA LYS A 56 15.10 -0.92 19.87
C LYS A 56 13.88 -0.04 19.66
N VAL A 57 14.03 1.24 19.99
CA VAL A 57 12.97 2.24 19.83
C VAL A 57 12.97 2.79 18.41
N TYR A 58 11.86 2.58 17.70
CA TYR A 58 11.58 3.14 16.38
C TYR A 58 10.36 4.08 16.46
N PRO A 59 10.17 4.97 15.47
CA PRO A 59 8.97 5.82 15.40
C PRO A 59 7.66 5.03 15.52
N LEU A 60 7.64 3.80 15.00
CA LEU A 60 6.49 2.91 15.07
C LEU A 60 6.19 2.44 16.51
N ILE A 61 7.20 2.20 17.34
CA ILE A 61 7.01 1.86 18.76
C ILE A 61 6.40 3.05 19.50
N LEU A 62 6.87 4.27 19.22
CA LEU A 62 6.30 5.47 19.81
C LEU A 62 4.83 5.64 19.42
N GLY A 63 4.50 5.43 18.15
CA GLY A 63 3.11 5.46 17.68
C GLY A 63 2.23 4.42 18.38
N LEU A 64 2.75 3.20 18.60
CA LEU A 64 2.05 2.14 19.33
C LEU A 64 1.91 2.47 20.82
N ALA A 65 2.96 2.97 21.47
CA ALA A 65 2.91 3.38 22.88
C ALA A 65 1.92 4.54 23.10
N ARG A 66 1.87 5.51 22.19
CA ARG A 66 0.85 6.58 22.20
C ARG A 66 -0.56 6.03 22.03
N LYS A 67 -0.73 4.98 21.23
CA LYS A 67 -2.02 4.29 21.08
C LYS A 67 -2.44 3.60 22.37
N GLU A 68 -1.52 2.89 23.04
CA GLU A 68 -1.76 2.27 24.36
C GLU A 68 -2.16 3.31 25.42
N LEU A 69 -1.59 4.52 25.37
CA LEU A 69 -1.91 5.61 26.29
C LEU A 69 -3.15 6.42 25.88
N GLY A 70 -3.81 6.11 24.77
CA GLY A 70 -4.95 6.88 24.27
C GLY A 70 -4.58 8.26 23.70
N TRP A 71 -3.28 8.58 23.55
CA TRP A 71 -2.78 9.80 22.91
C TRP A 71 -2.77 9.73 21.38
N GLY A 72 -3.30 8.65 20.82
CA GLY A 72 -3.48 8.52 19.39
C GLY A 72 -4.44 9.59 18.86
N ARG A 73 -4.06 10.28 17.79
CA ARG A 73 -5.00 11.12 17.05
C ARG A 73 -6.21 10.24 16.69
N PRO A 74 -7.47 10.67 16.97
CA PRO A 74 -8.62 9.91 16.53
C PRO A 74 -8.45 9.68 15.03
N LYS A 75 -8.54 8.42 14.60
CA LYS A 75 -8.67 8.12 13.17
C LYS A 75 -9.95 8.84 12.76
N LYS A 76 -9.82 10.06 12.23
CA LYS A 76 -10.88 10.69 11.48
C LYS A 76 -11.19 9.64 10.43
N LYS A 77 -12.31 8.91 10.59
CA LYS A 77 -12.91 8.19 9.48
C LYS A 77 -12.97 9.27 8.44
N ALA A 78 -12.14 9.18 7.40
CA ALA A 78 -12.17 10.15 6.33
C ALA A 78 -13.63 10.15 5.94
N ALA A 79 -14.35 11.22 6.29
CA ALA A 79 -15.69 11.42 5.80
C ALA A 79 -15.45 11.29 4.30
N ARG A 80 -16.03 10.24 3.70
CA ARG A 80 -16.07 10.16 2.26
C ARG A 80 -16.83 11.42 1.89
N LYS A 81 -16.11 12.52 1.65
CA LYS A 81 -16.64 13.66 0.94
C LYS A 81 -17.21 12.97 -0.28
N LYS A 82 -18.54 13.00 -0.41
CA LYS A 82 -19.21 12.72 -1.65
C LYS A 82 -18.65 13.78 -2.59
N THR A 83 -17.48 13.51 -3.15
CA THR A 83 -16.99 14.20 -4.33
C THR A 83 -18.14 14.08 -5.31
N PRO A 84 -18.66 15.19 -5.87
CA PRO A 84 -19.65 15.10 -6.92
C PRO A 84 -19.09 14.12 -7.93
N ALA A 85 -19.89 13.08 -8.23
CA ALA A 85 -19.45 11.91 -8.96
C ALA A 85 -18.60 12.34 -10.16
N THR A 86 -17.27 12.24 -10.04
CA THR A 86 -16.39 12.39 -11.18
C THR A 86 -16.88 11.33 -12.15
N ALA A 87 -17.26 11.78 -13.35
CA ALA A 87 -17.89 10.94 -14.36
C ALA A 87 -17.23 9.56 -14.36
N PRO A 88 -18.01 8.46 -14.34
CA PRO A 88 -17.46 7.13 -14.20
C PRO A 88 -16.40 6.95 -15.28
N ALA A 89 -15.15 6.75 -14.87
CA ALA A 89 -14.06 6.49 -15.78
C ALA A 89 -14.55 5.42 -16.77
N ARG A 90 -14.69 5.81 -18.03
CA ARG A 90 -15.20 4.93 -19.09
C ARG A 90 -14.24 3.75 -19.13
N ARG A 91 -14.69 2.62 -18.59
CA ARG A 91 -13.94 1.36 -18.69
C ARG A 91 -13.87 1.04 -20.19
N GLY A 92 -12.72 0.53 -20.62
CA GLY A 92 -12.51 0.17 -22.02
C GLY A 92 -13.63 -0.74 -22.54
N PRO A 93 -13.87 -0.73 -23.87
CA PRO A 93 -14.89 -1.55 -24.49
C PRO A 93 -14.70 -3.02 -24.08
N GLY A 94 -15.79 -3.68 -23.68
CA GLY A 94 -15.78 -5.09 -23.27
C GLY A 94 -15.63 -5.36 -21.76
N ARG A 95 -15.43 -4.34 -20.91
CA ARG A 95 -15.38 -4.57 -19.46
C ARG A 95 -16.68 -4.15 -18.75
N PRO A 96 -17.59 -5.09 -18.43
CA PRO A 96 -18.84 -4.76 -17.76
C PRO A 96 -18.59 -4.08 -16.41
N ARG A 97 -19.53 -3.21 -16.03
CA ARG A 97 -19.53 -2.60 -14.70
C ARG A 97 -19.62 -3.71 -13.66
N LYS A 98 -18.96 -3.54 -12.49
CA LYS A 98 -19.23 -4.42 -11.35
C LYS A 98 -20.68 -4.19 -10.94
N SER A 99 -21.60 -5.05 -11.34
CA SER A 99 -22.93 -5.08 -10.74
C SER A 99 -22.80 -5.64 -9.33
N THR A 100 -23.59 -5.09 -8.41
CA THR A 100 -23.76 -5.64 -7.06
C THR A 100 -24.54 -6.95 -7.08
N ASP A 101 -25.30 -7.20 -8.17
CA ASP A 101 -26.11 -8.39 -8.38
C ASP A 101 -25.48 -9.30 -9.46
N PRO A 102 -25.10 -10.55 -9.13
CA PRO A 102 -24.53 -11.50 -10.08
C PRO A 102 -25.47 -11.86 -11.25
N ALA A 103 -26.78 -11.83 -11.06
CA ALA A 103 -27.74 -12.18 -12.12
C ALA A 103 -27.66 -11.18 -13.29
N VAL A 104 -27.51 -9.88 -12.98
CA VAL A 104 -27.37 -8.82 -13.99
C VAL A 104 -26.05 -8.91 -14.76
N ALA A 105 -24.98 -9.38 -14.11
CA ALA A 105 -23.70 -9.59 -14.79
C ALA A 105 -23.78 -10.77 -15.77
N ILE A 106 -24.43 -11.86 -15.38
CA ILE A 106 -24.60 -13.05 -16.22
C ILE A 106 -25.44 -12.71 -17.44
N THR A 107 -26.56 -12.00 -17.28
CA THR A 107 -27.40 -11.59 -18.42
C THR A 107 -26.66 -10.68 -19.39
N ALA A 108 -25.89 -9.71 -18.88
CA ALA A 108 -25.06 -8.83 -19.72
C ALA A 108 -23.99 -9.58 -20.54
N ILE A 109 -23.39 -10.63 -19.96
CA ILE A 109 -22.44 -11.48 -20.67
C ILE A 109 -23.16 -12.27 -21.76
N LEU A 110 -24.31 -12.88 -21.45
CA LEU A 110 -25.08 -13.65 -22.43
C LEU A 110 -25.57 -12.79 -23.60
N THR A 111 -25.99 -11.55 -23.35
CA THR A 111 -26.37 -10.63 -24.43
C THR A 111 -25.18 -10.29 -25.32
N HIS A 112 -24.01 -10.09 -24.73
CA HIS A 112 -22.81 -9.78 -25.49
C HIS A 112 -22.35 -10.96 -26.36
N VAL A 113 -22.42 -12.19 -25.85
CA VAL A 113 -22.11 -13.40 -26.64
C VAL A 113 -23.05 -13.53 -27.84
N LYS A 114 -24.34 -13.29 -27.67
CA LYS A 114 -25.32 -13.33 -28.78
C LYS A 114 -25.03 -12.27 -29.86
N GLU A 115 -24.54 -11.10 -29.47
CA GLU A 115 -24.16 -10.05 -30.41
C GLU A 115 -22.92 -10.46 -31.21
N LEU A 116 -21.90 -11.01 -30.55
CA LEU A 116 -20.71 -11.56 -31.21
C LEU A 116 -21.04 -12.71 -32.16
N GLU A 117 -22.01 -13.57 -31.82
CA GLU A 117 -22.47 -14.64 -32.71
C GLU A 117 -23.11 -14.08 -33.99
N ARG A 118 -23.93 -13.03 -33.87
CA ARG A 118 -24.51 -12.34 -35.04
C ARG A 118 -23.45 -11.69 -35.90
N GLU A 119 -22.48 -11.00 -35.28
CA GLU A 119 -21.35 -10.39 -35.99
C GLU A 119 -20.54 -11.46 -36.74
N ARG A 120 -20.22 -12.58 -36.09
CA ARG A 120 -19.54 -13.72 -36.72
C ARG A 120 -20.29 -14.22 -37.95
N ASP A 121 -21.61 -14.39 -37.86
CA ASP A 121 -22.42 -14.89 -38.96
C ASP A 121 -22.51 -13.89 -40.12
N MET A 122 -22.59 -12.59 -39.83
CA MET A 122 -22.50 -11.55 -40.86
C MET A 122 -21.15 -11.58 -41.57
N LEU A 123 -20.05 -11.69 -40.82
CA LEU A 123 -18.70 -11.77 -41.38
C LEU A 123 -18.53 -13.03 -42.24
N ARG A 124 -19.04 -14.18 -41.80
CA ARG A 124 -19.03 -15.41 -42.60
C ARG A 124 -19.80 -15.27 -43.92
N LYS A 125 -20.97 -14.64 -43.88
CA LYS A 125 -21.74 -14.35 -45.10
C LYS A 125 -20.99 -13.41 -46.03
N ALA A 126 -20.33 -12.38 -45.50
CA ALA A 126 -19.52 -11.45 -46.30
C ALA A 126 -18.32 -12.17 -46.95
N ILE A 127 -17.62 -13.01 -46.20
CA ILE A 127 -16.51 -13.83 -46.72
C ILE A 127 -16.99 -14.77 -47.82
N SER A 128 -18.13 -15.45 -47.63
CA SER A 128 -18.70 -16.34 -48.65
C SER A 128 -19.09 -15.57 -49.93
N LYS A 129 -19.62 -14.35 -49.81
CA LYS A 129 -19.89 -13.50 -50.99
C LYS A 129 -18.60 -13.11 -51.72
N ILE A 130 -17.55 -12.75 -50.98
CA ILE A 130 -16.25 -12.41 -51.57
C ILE A 130 -15.66 -13.63 -52.28
N ALA A 131 -15.68 -14.81 -51.64
CA ALA A 131 -15.21 -16.05 -52.24
C ALA A 131 -15.96 -16.37 -53.55
N GLY A 132 -17.29 -16.22 -53.57
CA GLY A 132 -18.07 -16.42 -54.80
C GLY A 132 -17.76 -15.42 -55.92
N ILE A 133 -17.33 -14.20 -55.59
CA ILE A 133 -16.84 -13.23 -56.60
C ILE A 133 -15.46 -13.64 -57.10
N VAL A 134 -14.57 -14.10 -56.22
CA VAL A 134 -13.20 -14.51 -56.58
C VAL A 134 -13.17 -15.80 -57.40
N GLU A 135 -14.05 -16.76 -57.11
CA GLU A 135 -14.16 -18.03 -57.86
C GLU A 135 -14.98 -17.89 -59.15
N GLY A 136 -15.80 -16.84 -59.27
CA GLY A 136 -16.62 -16.54 -60.44
C GLY A 136 -15.98 -15.60 -61.48
N VAL A 137 -14.72 -15.21 -61.27
CA VAL A 137 -13.85 -14.46 -62.19
C VAL A 137 -12.73 -15.38 -62.64
#